data_AF-A0A928J1C5-F1
#
_entry.id   AF-A0A928J1C5-F1
#
_cell.length_a   1.000
_cell.length_b   1.000
_cell.length_c   1.000
_cell.angle_alpha   90.00
_cell.angle_beta   90.00
_cell.angle_gamma   90.00
#
_symmetry.space_group_name_H-M   'P 1'
#
loop_
_entity.id
_entity.type
_entity.pdbx_description
1 polymer ?
#
loop_
_entity_poly.entity_id
_entity_poly.type
_entity_poly.pdbx_seq_one_letter_code
_entity_poly.pdbx_strand_id
1 'polypeptide(L)'
;MKTLLVLTTSVAILLTVIIFILLLKNRTLAKKIKYVDDANMWHKLAVTDDLTGVSNRNAYNLYISKNRKKLKDKFRAIILFDVDDFKLVNDTQGHLAGDKILKDVAKILLEIFSYSEFTVFRIGGDEFAVLAEGVLETEIIEHLIVLNKRLSMEGKISLSKGYSLVKDNRYEEAFKFADDMLYADKLSKKLRMSVPQN
;
A
#
# COMPACT_ATOMS: atom_id res chain seq x y z
N MET A 1 -11.19 64.83 34.59
CA MET A 1 -11.31 64.64 33.13
C MET A 1 -10.06 64.04 32.48
N LYS A 2 -8.85 64.59 32.71
CA LYS A 2 -7.59 64.06 32.11
C LYS A 2 -7.28 62.59 32.46
N THR A 3 -7.46 62.19 33.72
CA THR A 3 -7.17 60.81 34.18
C THR A 3 -8.04 59.75 33.52
N LEU A 4 -9.34 60.04 33.33
CA LEU A 4 -10.27 59.12 32.66
C LEU A 4 -9.89 58.92 31.19
N LEU A 5 -9.54 60.01 30.49
CA LEU A 5 -9.09 59.96 29.10
C LEU A 5 -7.84 59.09 28.96
N VAL A 6 -6.82 59.33 29.80
CA VAL A 6 -5.57 58.54 29.81
C VAL A 6 -5.84 57.05 30.05
N LEU A 7 -6.75 56.71 30.98
CA LEU A 7 -7.10 55.33 31.24
C LEU A 7 -7.76 54.66 30.01
N THR A 8 -8.72 55.34 29.37
CA THR A 8 -9.40 54.81 28.19
C THR A 8 -8.45 54.60 27.00
N THR A 9 -7.51 55.52 26.77
CA THR A 9 -6.51 55.36 25.70
C THR A 9 -5.55 54.21 25.98
N SER A 10 -5.11 54.02 27.22
CA SER A 10 -4.22 52.92 27.59
C SER A 10 -4.89 51.56 27.43
N VAL A 11 -6.17 51.45 27.80
CA VAL A 11 -6.97 50.22 27.59
C VAL A 11 -7.15 49.93 26.10
N ALA A 12 -7.46 50.96 25.29
CA ALA A 12 -7.60 50.80 23.85
C ALA A 12 -6.30 50.29 23.20
N ILE A 13 -5.15 50.87 23.58
CA ILE A 13 -3.83 50.41 23.10
C ILE A 13 -3.60 48.95 23.49
N LEU A 14 -3.84 48.58 24.75
CA LEU A 14 -3.68 47.19 25.20
C LEU A 14 -4.56 46.21 24.40
N LEU A 15 -5.84 46.55 24.17
CA LEU A 15 -6.74 45.74 23.36
C LEU A 15 -6.25 45.60 21.91
N THR A 16 -5.77 46.68 21.29
CA THR A 16 -5.23 46.63 19.93
C THR A 16 -3.99 45.73 19.84
N VAL A 17 -3.11 45.78 20.84
CA VAL A 17 -1.94 44.91 20.93
C VAL A 17 -2.35 43.44 21.10
N ILE A 18 -3.33 43.17 21.98
CA ILE A 18 -3.87 41.80 22.17
C ILE A 18 -4.47 41.27 20.87
N ILE A 19 -5.33 42.05 20.19
CA ILE A 19 -5.93 41.66 18.91
C ILE A 19 -4.84 41.40 17.87
N PHE A 20 -3.84 42.28 17.78
CA PHE A 20 -2.71 42.09 16.87
C PHE A 20 -1.94 40.78 17.15
N ILE A 21 -1.66 40.48 18.41
CA ILE A 21 -1.03 39.21 18.82
C ILE A 21 -1.91 38.02 18.44
N LEU A 22 -3.23 38.10 18.64
CA LEU A 22 -4.17 37.04 18.25
C LEU A 22 -4.19 36.83 16.73
N LEU A 23 -4.15 37.90 15.93
CA LEU A 23 -4.06 37.81 14.47
C LEU A 23 -2.75 37.18 14.01
N LEU A 24 -1.62 37.53 14.64
CA LEU A 24 -0.32 36.90 14.36
C LEU A 24 -0.35 35.41 14.72
N LYS A 25 -0.88 35.05 15.91
CA LYS A 25 -1.05 33.65 16.31
C LYS A 25 -1.93 32.89 15.32
N ASN A 26 -3.06 33.45 14.91
CA ASN A 26 -3.97 32.82 13.94
C ASN A 26 -3.28 32.58 12.59
N ARG A 27 -2.51 33.55 12.08
CA ARG A 27 -1.70 33.39 10.86
C ARG A 27 -0.65 32.29 11.00
N THR A 28 0.05 32.22 12.13
CA THR A 28 1.04 31.15 12.36
C THR A 28 0.38 29.77 12.49
N LEU A 29 -0.80 29.69 13.11
CA LEU A 29 -1.56 28.45 13.24
C LEU A 29 -2.05 27.96 11.88
N ALA A 30 -2.63 28.85 11.06
CA ALA A 30 -3.06 28.53 9.70
C ALA A 30 -1.89 28.02 8.83
N LYS A 31 -0.70 28.63 8.96
CA LYS A 31 0.51 28.13 8.30
C LYS A 31 0.90 26.73 8.77
N LYS A 32 0.89 26.47 10.09
CA LYS A 32 1.21 25.15 10.65
C LYS A 32 0.24 24.07 10.18
N ILE A 33 -1.06 24.36 10.13
CA ILE A 33 -2.08 23.45 9.60
C ILE A 33 -1.74 23.09 8.15
N LYS A 34 -1.48 24.11 7.31
CA LYS A 34 -1.07 23.88 5.92
C LYS A 34 0.18 23.01 5.79
N TYR A 35 1.22 23.23 6.60
CA TYR A 35 2.42 22.40 6.59
C TYR A 35 2.13 20.93 6.94
N VAL A 36 1.22 20.68 7.88
CA VAL A 36 0.81 19.33 8.25
C VAL A 36 0.02 18.68 7.12
N ASP A 37 -0.91 19.40 6.50
CA ASP A 37 -1.69 18.91 5.36
C ASP A 37 -0.81 18.59 4.16
N ASP A 38 0.10 19.51 3.81
CA ASP A 38 1.08 19.31 2.74
C ASP A 38 1.95 18.08 3.08
N ALA A 39 2.48 17.97 4.30
CA ALA A 39 3.29 16.83 4.71
C ALA A 39 2.52 15.49 4.64
N ASN A 40 1.25 15.47 5.03
CA ASN A 40 0.40 14.28 4.91
C ASN A 40 0.16 13.90 3.44
N MET A 41 -0.06 14.89 2.57
CA MET A 41 -0.22 14.68 1.15
C MET A 41 1.07 14.11 0.52
N TRP A 42 2.21 14.74 0.80
CA TRP A 42 3.53 14.25 0.36
C TRP A 42 3.81 12.85 0.87
N HIS A 43 3.45 12.57 2.11
CA HIS A 43 3.59 11.23 2.68
C HIS A 43 2.73 10.21 1.91
N LYS A 44 1.46 10.53 1.66
CA LYS A 44 0.54 9.66 0.91
C LYS A 44 1.07 9.36 -0.49
N LEU A 45 1.48 10.39 -1.24
CA LEU A 45 2.09 10.22 -2.57
C LEU A 45 3.37 9.39 -2.53
N ALA A 46 4.17 9.53 -1.47
CA ALA A 46 5.39 8.75 -1.31
C ALA A 46 5.16 7.26 -1.00
N VAL A 47 3.97 6.87 -0.52
CA VAL A 47 3.67 5.49 -0.09
C VAL A 47 2.53 4.82 -0.87
N THR A 48 1.86 5.53 -1.76
CA THR A 48 0.78 5.01 -2.61
C THR A 48 1.27 4.86 -4.05
N ASP A 49 0.80 3.82 -4.74
CA ASP A 49 0.98 3.67 -6.18
C ASP A 49 -0.10 4.47 -6.91
N ASP A 50 0.31 5.43 -7.73
CA ASP A 50 -0.62 6.37 -8.36
C ASP A 50 -1.59 5.72 -9.35
N LEU A 51 -1.20 4.60 -9.99
CA LEU A 51 -2.03 3.92 -10.98
C LEU A 51 -3.15 3.09 -10.34
N THR A 52 -2.78 2.33 -9.30
CA THR A 52 -3.63 1.28 -8.72
C THR A 52 -4.25 1.67 -7.38
N GLY A 53 -3.70 2.69 -6.71
CA GLY A 53 -4.15 3.17 -5.41
C GLY A 53 -3.74 2.29 -4.22
N VAL A 54 -3.07 1.15 -4.45
CA VAL A 54 -2.50 0.32 -3.36
C VAL A 54 -1.20 0.94 -2.83
N SER A 55 -0.63 0.34 -1.78
CA SER A 55 0.67 0.79 -1.27
C SER A 55 1.78 0.51 -2.28
N ASN A 56 2.79 1.37 -2.40
CA ASN A 56 3.88 1.19 -3.37
C ASN A 56 5.09 0.43 -2.78
N ARG A 57 6.14 0.23 -3.60
CA ARG A 57 7.41 -0.40 -3.15
C ARG A 57 8.05 0.32 -1.96
N ASN A 58 7.96 1.64 -1.88
CA ASN A 58 8.52 2.39 -0.76
C ASN A 58 7.76 2.07 0.54
N ALA A 59 6.43 2.00 0.49
CA ALA A 59 5.61 1.57 1.62
C ALA A 59 5.93 0.15 2.08
N TYR A 60 6.15 -0.77 1.13
CA TYR A 60 6.57 -2.15 1.40
C TYR A 60 7.90 -2.19 2.19
N ASN A 61 8.91 -1.45 1.72
CA ASN A 61 10.20 -1.35 2.40
C ASN A 61 10.09 -0.73 3.80
N LEU A 62 9.27 0.31 3.95
CA LEU A 62 8.97 0.93 5.25
C LEU A 62 8.28 -0.05 6.19
N TYR A 63 7.33 -0.85 5.69
CA TYR A 63 6.65 -1.86 6.48
C TYR A 63 7.63 -2.89 7.03
N ILE A 64 8.49 -3.45 6.18
CA ILE A 64 9.47 -4.46 6.58
C ILE A 64 10.46 -3.87 7.59
N SER A 65 11.00 -2.67 7.32
CA SER A 65 11.99 -2.04 8.22
C SER A 65 11.41 -1.75 9.61
N LYS A 66 10.15 -1.33 9.70
CA LYS A 66 9.43 -1.15 10.97
C LYS A 66 9.22 -2.47 11.70
N ASN A 67 8.79 -3.51 11.00
CA ASN A 67 8.43 -4.78 11.62
C ASN A 67 9.63 -5.64 12.03
N ARG A 68 10.81 -5.47 11.43
CA ARG A 68 12.05 -6.12 11.90
C ARG A 68 12.38 -5.81 13.35
N LYS A 69 11.98 -4.62 13.82
CA LYS A 69 12.25 -4.11 15.16
C LYS A 69 11.21 -4.54 16.20
N LYS A 70 10.11 -5.18 15.78
CA LYS A 70 9.04 -5.66 16.68
C LYS A 70 9.40 -7.02 17.29
N LEU A 71 8.73 -7.34 18.41
CA LEU A 71 8.77 -8.67 19.05
C LEU A 71 8.47 -9.80 18.05
N LYS A 72 9.09 -10.96 18.28
CA LYS A 72 9.11 -12.11 17.37
C LYS A 72 7.80 -12.92 17.35
N ASP A 73 6.87 -12.65 18.26
CA ASP A 73 5.78 -13.57 18.58
C ASP A 73 4.52 -13.44 17.70
N LYS A 74 4.60 -12.67 16.60
CA LYS A 74 3.49 -12.55 15.66
C LYS A 74 3.76 -13.36 14.42
N PHE A 75 2.79 -14.21 14.04
CA PHE A 75 2.77 -14.85 12.73
C PHE A 75 2.74 -13.78 11.65
N ARG A 76 3.63 -13.89 10.67
CA ARG A 76 3.66 -12.98 9.54
C ARG A 76 3.95 -13.77 8.28
N ALA A 77 3.46 -13.28 7.15
CA ALA A 77 3.70 -13.91 5.87
C ALA A 77 3.88 -12.87 4.77
N ILE A 78 4.57 -13.31 3.72
CA ILE A 78 4.71 -12.60 2.45
C ILE A 78 4.04 -13.46 1.40
N ILE A 79 3.17 -12.85 0.62
CA ILE A 79 2.58 -13.46 -0.57
C ILE A 79 3.00 -12.58 -1.75
N LEU A 80 3.56 -13.16 -2.80
CA LEU A 80 3.98 -12.47 -4.01
C LEU A 80 3.08 -12.89 -5.17
N PHE A 81 2.81 -11.94 -6.06
CA PHE A 81 2.02 -12.13 -7.26
C PHE A 81 2.70 -11.50 -8.46
N ASP A 82 2.56 -12.12 -9.62
CA ASP A 82 3.03 -11.62 -10.91
C ASP A 82 1.88 -11.79 -11.93
N VAL A 83 1.61 -10.74 -12.70
CA VAL A 83 0.58 -10.78 -13.76
C VAL A 83 1.13 -11.56 -14.96
N ASP A 84 0.53 -12.72 -15.21
CA ASP A 84 0.97 -13.59 -16.31
C ASP A 84 0.79 -12.89 -17.66
N ASP A 85 1.80 -13.03 -18.53
CA ASP A 85 1.83 -12.48 -19.89
C ASP A 85 1.55 -10.97 -19.98
N PHE A 86 1.83 -10.19 -18.93
CA PHE A 86 1.58 -8.75 -18.89
C PHE A 86 2.24 -7.98 -20.04
N LYS A 87 3.50 -8.33 -20.36
CA LYS A 87 4.21 -7.73 -21.50
C LYS A 87 3.50 -8.03 -22.83
N LEU A 88 3.00 -9.25 -23.02
CA LEU A 88 2.25 -9.60 -24.24
C LEU A 88 0.98 -8.76 -24.36
N VAL A 89 0.27 -8.50 -23.26
CA VAL A 89 -0.90 -7.60 -23.28
C VAL A 89 -0.49 -6.19 -23.70
N ASN A 90 0.57 -5.63 -23.12
CA ASN A 90 1.05 -4.31 -23.51
C ASN A 90 1.45 -4.25 -24.98
N ASP A 91 2.16 -5.26 -25.47
CA ASP A 91 2.66 -5.30 -26.84
C ASP A 91 1.53 -5.49 -27.87
N THR A 92 0.44 -6.18 -27.49
CA THR A 92 -0.68 -6.50 -28.41
C THR A 92 -1.88 -5.56 -28.32
N GLN A 93 -2.16 -5.03 -27.13
CA GLN A 93 -3.36 -4.22 -26.83
C GLN A 93 -3.01 -2.80 -26.35
N GLY A 94 -1.72 -2.50 -26.19
CA GLY A 94 -1.23 -1.20 -25.75
C GLY A 94 -1.23 -1.01 -24.23
N HIS A 95 -0.49 0.00 -23.78
CA HIS A 95 -0.29 0.28 -22.35
C HIS A 95 -1.58 0.59 -21.58
N LEU A 96 -2.59 1.19 -22.22
CA LEU A 96 -3.87 1.45 -21.56
C LEU A 96 -4.60 0.16 -21.16
N ALA A 97 -4.42 -0.93 -21.92
CA ALA A 97 -4.95 -2.24 -21.58
C ALA A 97 -4.19 -2.84 -20.39
N GLY A 98 -2.86 -2.72 -20.38
CA GLY A 98 -2.03 -3.12 -19.24
C GLY A 98 -2.39 -2.36 -17.96
N ASP A 99 -2.55 -1.04 -18.05
CA ASP A 99 -2.97 -0.20 -16.93
C ASP A 99 -4.32 -0.63 -16.37
N LYS A 100 -5.26 -1.01 -17.25
CA LYS A 100 -6.55 -1.55 -16.83
C LYS A 100 -6.39 -2.88 -16.09
N ILE A 101 -5.57 -3.80 -16.59
CA ILE A 101 -5.29 -5.07 -15.90
C ILE A 101 -4.70 -4.82 -14.50
N LEU A 102 -3.73 -3.92 -14.38
CA LEU A 102 -3.11 -3.63 -13.08
C LEU A 102 -4.12 -3.07 -12.08
N LYS A 103 -5.04 -2.20 -12.53
CA LYS A 103 -6.14 -1.69 -11.70
C LYS A 103 -7.11 -2.79 -11.28
N ASP A 104 -7.48 -3.67 -12.20
CA ASP A 104 -8.39 -4.78 -11.91
C ASP A 104 -7.75 -5.78 -10.94
N VAL A 105 -6.46 -6.11 -11.11
CA VAL A 105 -5.68 -6.94 -10.18
C VAL A 105 -5.65 -6.31 -8.80
N ALA A 106 -5.28 -5.03 -8.70
CA ALA A 106 -5.24 -4.33 -7.42
C ALA A 106 -6.59 -4.34 -6.71
N LYS A 107 -7.69 -4.12 -7.45
CA LYS A 107 -9.05 -4.19 -6.92
C LYS A 107 -9.38 -5.59 -6.39
N ILE A 108 -9.09 -6.64 -7.16
CA ILE A 108 -9.33 -8.03 -6.74
C ILE A 108 -8.52 -8.35 -5.48
N LEU A 109 -7.25 -7.97 -5.43
CA LEU A 109 -6.42 -8.21 -4.26
C LEU A 109 -6.94 -7.46 -3.03
N LEU A 110 -7.40 -6.21 -3.17
CA LEU A 110 -8.01 -5.46 -2.07
C LEU A 110 -9.33 -6.08 -1.58
N GLU A 111 -10.14 -6.63 -2.49
CA GLU A 111 -11.39 -7.32 -2.14
C GLU A 111 -11.13 -8.63 -1.40
N ILE A 112 -10.12 -9.40 -1.83
CA ILE A 112 -9.76 -10.68 -1.19
C ILE A 112 -9.06 -10.44 0.15
N PHE A 113 -8.10 -9.51 0.20
CA PHE A 113 -7.26 -9.24 1.37
C PHE A 113 -7.72 -7.97 2.10
N SER A 114 -9.03 -7.83 2.34
CA SER A 114 -9.64 -6.61 2.88
C SER A 114 -9.46 -6.43 4.39
N TYR A 115 -9.07 -7.49 5.11
CA TYR A 115 -8.92 -7.44 6.57
C TYR A 115 -7.68 -6.66 7.00
N SER A 116 -7.73 -6.07 8.19
CA SER A 116 -6.68 -5.18 8.73
C SER A 116 -5.31 -5.83 8.90
N GLU A 117 -5.31 -7.16 8.95
CA GLU A 117 -4.18 -8.05 9.09
C GLU A 117 -3.39 -8.16 7.78
N PHE A 118 -3.99 -7.79 6.65
CA PHE A 118 -3.36 -7.80 5.34
C PHE A 118 -3.09 -6.39 4.83
N THR A 119 -2.02 -6.24 4.06
CA THR A 119 -1.74 -5.01 3.31
C THR A 119 -1.27 -5.36 1.92
N VAL A 120 -1.92 -4.79 0.91
CA VAL A 120 -1.60 -4.98 -0.52
C VAL A 120 -0.61 -3.91 -0.97
N PHE A 121 0.42 -4.35 -1.67
CA PHE A 121 1.46 -3.52 -2.26
C PHE A 121 1.61 -3.82 -3.75
N ARG A 122 1.86 -2.79 -4.56
CA ARG A 122 2.48 -2.95 -5.87
C ARG A 122 3.96 -2.69 -5.73
N ILE A 123 4.76 -3.75 -5.92
CA ILE A 123 6.21 -3.69 -5.73
C ILE A 123 6.92 -3.54 -7.07
N GLY A 124 6.40 -4.06 -8.18
CA GLY A 124 7.03 -3.97 -9.50
C GLY A 124 6.14 -3.32 -10.55
N GLY A 125 6.51 -3.47 -11.82
CA GLY A 125 5.65 -3.08 -12.94
C GLY A 125 4.33 -3.86 -12.91
N ASP A 126 4.44 -5.19 -12.84
CA ASP A 126 3.38 -6.19 -12.83
C ASP A 126 3.42 -7.07 -11.57
N GLU A 127 4.28 -6.75 -10.61
CA GLU A 127 4.46 -7.51 -9.39
C GLU A 127 3.71 -6.87 -8.22
N PHE A 128 2.96 -7.68 -7.50
CA PHE A 128 2.28 -7.31 -6.26
C PHE A 128 2.78 -8.15 -5.09
N ALA A 129 2.65 -7.59 -3.90
CA ALA A 129 2.89 -8.31 -2.65
C ALA A 129 1.74 -8.09 -1.68
N VAL A 130 1.44 -9.10 -0.88
CA VAL A 130 0.58 -8.96 0.30
C VAL A 130 1.40 -9.35 1.52
N LEU A 131 1.40 -8.47 2.52
CA LEU A 131 1.98 -8.77 3.83
C LEU A 131 0.85 -9.05 4.81
N ALA A 132 0.96 -10.16 5.53
CA ALA A 132 0.03 -10.55 6.59
C ALA A 132 0.71 -10.42 7.96
N GLU A 133 0.00 -9.92 8.97
CA GLU A 133 0.42 -9.88 10.38
C GLU A 133 -0.69 -10.41 11.29
N GLY A 134 -0.36 -11.41 12.11
CA GLY A 134 -1.30 -12.06 13.04
C GLY A 134 -2.13 -13.19 12.43
N VAL A 135 -1.74 -13.70 11.26
CA VAL A 135 -2.53 -14.64 10.46
C VAL A 135 -1.86 -16.02 10.40
N LEU A 136 -2.64 -17.09 10.52
CA LEU A 136 -2.17 -18.47 10.37
C LEU A 136 -1.98 -18.84 8.89
N GLU A 137 -1.15 -19.87 8.65
CA GLU A 137 -0.91 -20.34 7.28
C GLU A 137 -2.19 -20.83 6.58
N THR A 138 -3.10 -21.46 7.32
CA THR A 138 -4.38 -21.95 6.79
C THR A 138 -5.24 -20.82 6.23
N GLU A 139 -5.28 -19.68 6.91
CA GLU A 139 -6.04 -18.51 6.46
C GLU A 139 -5.46 -17.95 5.15
N ILE A 140 -4.14 -17.95 5.00
CA ILE A 140 -3.47 -17.54 3.74
C ILE A 140 -3.92 -18.46 2.60
N ILE A 141 -3.88 -19.78 2.83
CA ILE A 141 -4.27 -20.77 1.84
C ILE A 141 -5.74 -20.58 1.43
N GLU A 142 -6.64 -20.33 2.38
CA GLU A 142 -8.06 -20.05 2.11
C GLU A 142 -8.24 -18.83 1.21
N HIS A 143 -7.56 -17.73 1.50
CA HIS A 143 -7.60 -16.52 0.66
C HIS A 143 -7.08 -16.79 -0.76
N LEU A 144 -6.01 -17.59 -0.91
CA LEU A 144 -5.48 -17.98 -2.22
C LEU A 144 -6.45 -18.87 -3.00
N ILE A 145 -7.21 -19.73 -2.33
CA ILE A 145 -8.26 -20.55 -2.95
C ILE A 145 -9.38 -19.66 -3.47
N VAL A 146 -9.86 -18.70 -2.66
CA VAL A 146 -10.90 -17.75 -3.08
C VAL A 146 -10.42 -16.89 -4.25
N LEU A 147 -9.18 -16.42 -4.20
CA LEU A 147 -8.55 -15.67 -5.30
C LEU A 147 -8.56 -16.48 -6.60
N ASN A 148 -8.10 -17.74 -6.58
CA ASN A 148 -8.09 -18.61 -7.76
C ASN A 148 -9.50 -18.78 -8.36
N LYS A 149 -10.52 -18.96 -7.50
CA LYS A 149 -11.91 -19.07 -7.95
C LYS A 149 -12.39 -17.77 -8.60
N ARG A 150 -12.09 -16.62 -8.00
CA ARG A 150 -12.47 -15.30 -8.54
C ARG A 150 -11.81 -15.03 -9.89
N LEU A 151 -10.52 -15.31 -10.04
CA LEU A 151 -9.77 -15.14 -11.29
C LEU A 151 -10.30 -16.07 -12.40
N SER A 152 -10.61 -17.32 -12.05
CA SER A 152 -11.19 -18.29 -13.00
C SER A 152 -12.55 -17.86 -13.54
N MET A 153 -13.38 -17.20 -12.72
CA MET A 153 -14.68 -16.66 -13.16
C MET A 153 -14.55 -15.41 -14.03
N GLU A 154 -13.51 -14.60 -13.82
CA GLU A 154 -13.29 -13.38 -14.59
C GLU A 154 -12.69 -13.67 -15.98
N GLY A 155 -11.89 -14.73 -16.08
CA GLY A 155 -11.38 -15.30 -17.34
C GLY A 155 -10.37 -14.45 -18.11
N LYS A 156 -10.11 -13.21 -17.68
CA LYS A 156 -9.20 -12.26 -18.37
C LYS A 156 -7.87 -12.04 -17.67
N ILE A 157 -7.76 -12.42 -16.39
CA ILE A 157 -6.59 -12.15 -15.55
C ILE A 157 -6.06 -13.48 -15.04
N SER A 158 -4.78 -13.74 -15.27
CA SER A 158 -4.04 -14.84 -14.66
C SER A 158 -2.92 -14.28 -13.80
N LEU A 159 -2.83 -14.76 -12.56
CA LEU A 159 -1.78 -14.37 -11.61
C LEU A 159 -1.00 -15.59 -11.17
N SER A 160 0.31 -15.57 -11.40
CA SER A 160 1.21 -16.47 -10.70
C SER A 160 1.46 -16.00 -9.29
N LYS A 161 1.64 -16.94 -8.36
CA LYS A 161 1.72 -16.62 -6.93
C LYS A 161 2.64 -17.55 -6.16
N GLY A 162 3.25 -17.02 -5.10
CA GLY A 162 4.01 -17.78 -4.12
C GLY A 162 3.90 -17.12 -2.75
N TYR A 163 4.07 -17.88 -1.67
CA TYR A 163 4.01 -17.32 -0.32
C TYR A 163 5.03 -17.97 0.60
N SER A 164 5.39 -17.28 1.68
CA SER A 164 6.20 -17.84 2.74
C SER A 164 5.85 -17.20 4.07
N LEU A 165 5.90 -18.01 5.14
CA LEU A 165 5.87 -17.49 6.50
C LEU A 165 7.21 -16.81 6.83
N VAL A 166 7.15 -15.74 7.62
CA VAL A 166 8.32 -15.02 8.12
C VAL A 166 8.70 -15.60 9.48
N LYS A 167 9.84 -16.29 9.54
CA LYS A 167 10.40 -16.86 10.77
C LYS A 167 11.47 -15.93 11.34
N ASP A 168 11.41 -15.65 12.65
CA ASP A 168 12.41 -14.83 13.35
C ASP A 168 12.68 -13.44 12.73
N ASN A 169 11.65 -12.80 12.17
CA ASN A 169 11.77 -11.52 11.45
C ASN A 169 12.73 -11.56 10.22
N ARG A 170 13.04 -12.75 9.65
CA ARG A 170 13.88 -12.91 8.46
C ARG A 170 13.07 -12.70 7.17
N TYR A 171 12.75 -11.44 6.87
CA TYR A 171 11.93 -11.09 5.71
C TYR A 171 12.63 -11.34 4.37
N GLU A 172 13.94 -11.18 4.24
CA GLU A 172 14.66 -11.46 2.98
C GLU A 172 14.56 -12.93 2.61
N GLU A 173 14.72 -13.81 3.60
CA GLU A 173 14.64 -15.25 3.39
C GLU A 173 13.21 -15.67 3.05
N ALA A 174 12.21 -15.16 3.77
CA ALA A 174 10.82 -15.40 3.44
C ALA A 174 10.44 -14.86 2.04
N PHE A 175 10.95 -13.68 1.66
CA PHE A 175 10.74 -13.14 0.33
C PHE A 175 11.31 -14.07 -0.73
N LYS A 176 12.55 -14.54 -0.54
CA LYS A 176 13.18 -15.48 -1.46
C LYS A 176 12.38 -16.77 -1.61
N PHE A 177 11.90 -17.36 -0.51
CA PHE A 177 11.07 -18.56 -0.59
C PHE A 177 9.74 -18.31 -1.31
N ALA A 178 9.08 -17.18 -1.05
CA ALA A 178 7.87 -16.80 -1.75
C ALA A 178 8.12 -16.59 -3.26
N ASP A 179 9.27 -16.03 -3.62
CA ASP A 179 9.70 -15.80 -5.01
C ASP A 179 10.01 -17.11 -5.74
N ASP A 180 10.71 -18.05 -5.09
CA ASP A 180 10.97 -19.38 -5.63
C ASP A 180 9.64 -20.14 -5.89
N MET A 181 8.67 -20.03 -4.99
CA MET A 181 7.33 -20.60 -5.17
C MET A 181 6.55 -19.93 -6.30
N LEU A 182 6.64 -18.59 -6.40
CA LEU A 182 6.03 -17.81 -7.48
C LEU A 182 6.57 -18.26 -8.85
N TYR A 183 7.89 -18.42 -8.95
CA TYR A 183 8.55 -18.89 -10.14
C TYR A 183 8.11 -20.32 -10.52
N ALA A 184 7.99 -21.22 -9.53
CA ALA A 184 7.50 -22.58 -9.76
C ALA A 184 6.04 -22.59 -10.27
N ASP A 185 5.15 -21.75 -9.72
CA ASP A 185 3.77 -21.61 -10.19
C ASP A 185 3.75 -21.13 -11.66
N LYS A 186 4.57 -20.13 -12.00
CA LYS A 186 4.71 -19.58 -13.36
C LYS A 186 5.18 -20.64 -14.37
N LEU A 187 6.17 -21.45 -14.00
CA LEU A 187 6.61 -22.57 -14.83
C LEU A 187 5.53 -23.64 -15.01
N SER A 188 4.81 -23.98 -13.94
CA SER A 188 3.77 -25.01 -13.99
C SER A 188 2.65 -24.66 -14.97
N LYS A 189 2.26 -23.38 -15.05
CA LYS A 189 1.25 -22.90 -15.99
C LYS A 189 1.72 -22.95 -17.43
N LYS A 190 2.95 -22.50 -17.69
CA LYS A 190 3.57 -22.60 -19.02
C LYS A 190 3.62 -24.04 -19.52
N LEU A 191 3.98 -24.98 -18.64
CA LEU A 191 3.97 -26.40 -18.97
C LEU A 191 2.57 -26.91 -19.30
N ARG A 192 1.55 -26.57 -18.50
CA ARG A 192 0.15 -26.96 -18.77
C ARG A 192 -0.38 -26.46 -20.11
N MET A 193 0.03 -25.27 -20.55
CA MET A 193 -0.35 -24.71 -21.86
C MET A 193 0.39 -25.36 -23.03
N SER A 194 1.58 -25.92 -22.79
CA SER A 194 2.40 -26.56 -23.82
C SER A 194 2.02 -28.03 -24.12
N VAL A 195 1.23 -28.66 -23.25
CA VAL A 195 0.74 -30.04 -23.45
C VAL A 195 -0.56 -30.00 -24.27
N PRO A 196 -0.64 -30.67 -25.45
CA PRO A 196 -1.87 -30.75 -26.21
C PRO A 196 -2.98 -31.37 -25.35
N GLN A 197 -4.12 -30.69 -25.23
CA GLN A 197 -5.33 -31.31 -24.67
C GLN A 197 -5.87 -32.26 -25.75
N ASN A 198 -5.57 -33.55 -25.60
CA ASN A 198 -6.19 -34.63 -26.37
C ASN A 198 -7.66 -34.79 -26.02
#